data_AF-A0A1Z5IV42-F1
#
_entry.id   AF-A0A1Z5IV42-F1
#
_cell.length_a   1.000
_cell.length_b   1.000
_cell.length_c   1.000
_cell.angle_alpha   90.00
_cell.angle_beta   90.00
_cell.angle_gamma   90.00
#
_symmetry.space_group_name_H-M   'P 1'
#
loop_
_entity.id
_entity.type
_entity.pdbx_description
1 polymer ?
#
loop_
_entity_poly.entity_id
_entity_poly.type
_entity_poly.pdbx_seq_one_letter_code
_entity_poly.pdbx_strand_id
1 'polypeptide(L)'
;MAEQKDVLDLKQVKRTVDYKDTDGKKVTKEITLNTPSYPDALDITDLTQGPNGFQDFGEAYAKTMEKVLVNPHLDYKSVNEQVEKNHDDKSSIEFTDKNDETVKLDTVFPNAREAVNIIFNFTKSDGSANVRQVVQTLNDDVFRDEKGQKLTWDFWQEHGGIFAAIPKVVDNLSNALGHTGFLAIIGEAYSFLQEQI
;
A
#
# COMPACT_ATOMS: atom_id res chain seq x y z
N MET A 1 -3.08 -44.52 -26.23
CA MET A 1 -4.06 -43.53 -25.75
C MET A 1 -3.28 -42.52 -24.93
N ALA A 2 -3.09 -41.31 -25.45
CA ALA A 2 -2.43 -40.25 -24.69
C ALA A 2 -3.40 -39.79 -23.61
N GLU A 3 -2.98 -39.84 -22.34
CA GLU A 3 -3.65 -39.14 -21.25
C GLU A 3 -3.78 -37.67 -21.68
N GLN A 4 -5.00 -37.24 -21.97
CA GLN A 4 -5.33 -35.82 -21.90
C GLN A 4 -5.12 -35.42 -20.45
N LYS A 5 -3.93 -34.87 -20.15
CA LYS A 5 -3.73 -34.12 -18.92
C LYS A 5 -4.78 -33.02 -18.92
N ASP A 6 -5.62 -33.02 -17.90
CA ASP A 6 -6.56 -31.95 -17.63
C ASP A 6 -5.82 -30.62 -17.76
N VAL A 7 -6.28 -29.77 -18.68
CA VAL A 7 -5.75 -28.40 -18.88
C VAL A 7 -6.13 -27.49 -17.69
N LEU A 8 -6.72 -28.06 -16.65
CA LEU A 8 -7.38 -27.43 -15.51
C LEU A 8 -6.73 -27.72 -14.16
N ASP A 9 -5.58 -28.40 -14.12
CA ASP A 9 -4.71 -28.32 -12.95
C ASP A 9 -4.10 -26.92 -12.90
N LEU A 10 -4.87 -25.97 -12.37
CA LEU A 10 -4.46 -24.64 -11.97
C LEU A 10 -3.11 -24.77 -11.25
N LYS A 11 -2.02 -24.43 -11.95
CA LYS A 11 -0.65 -24.62 -11.46
C LYS A 11 -0.43 -23.65 -10.31
N GLN A 12 -0.76 -24.08 -9.11
CA GLN A 12 -0.38 -23.37 -7.91
C GLN A 12 1.14 -23.36 -7.80
N VAL A 13 1.72 -22.18 -7.68
CA VAL A 13 3.16 -21.96 -7.54
C VAL A 13 3.44 -21.55 -6.11
N LYS A 14 4.37 -22.24 -5.46
CA LYS A 14 4.86 -21.84 -4.14
C LYS A 14 6.04 -20.89 -4.31
N ARG A 15 6.00 -19.77 -3.60
CA ARG A 15 7.09 -18.80 -3.51
C ARG A 15 7.37 -18.46 -2.05
N THR A 16 8.53 -17.88 -1.79
CA THR A 16 8.93 -17.48 -0.44
C THR A 16 9.12 -15.98 -0.43
N VAL A 17 8.58 -15.33 0.59
CA VAL A 17 8.76 -13.90 0.84
C VAL A 17 9.43 -13.67 2.18
N ASP A 18 10.28 -12.66 2.22
CA ASP A 18 10.98 -12.23 3.42
C ASP A 18 10.52 -10.81 3.80
N TYR A 19 10.24 -10.57 5.07
CA TYR A 19 9.94 -9.25 5.61
C TYR A 19 10.46 -9.11 7.04
N LYS A 20 10.39 -7.91 7.61
CA LYS A 20 10.70 -7.66 9.02
C LYS A 20 9.42 -7.38 9.79
N ASP A 21 9.26 -8.01 10.95
CA ASP A 21 8.18 -7.67 11.87
C ASP A 21 8.47 -6.37 12.65
N THR A 22 7.57 -5.99 13.54
CA THR A 22 7.69 -4.80 14.42
C THR A 22 8.94 -4.81 15.30
N ASP A 23 9.46 -5.99 15.65
CA ASP A 23 10.67 -6.14 16.46
C ASP A 23 11.95 -6.09 15.59
N GLY A 24 11.80 -5.87 14.28
CA GLY A 24 12.88 -5.93 13.31
C GLY A 24 13.39 -7.35 13.02
N LYS A 25 12.68 -8.39 13.49
CA LYS A 25 13.07 -9.78 13.25
C LYS A 25 12.69 -10.17 11.83
N LYS A 26 13.60 -10.88 11.17
CA LYS A 26 13.34 -11.44 9.85
C LYS A 26 12.28 -12.53 9.95
N VAL A 27 11.21 -12.39 9.18
CA VAL A 27 10.19 -13.39 8.96
C VAL A 27 10.29 -13.88 7.53
N THR A 28 10.32 -15.20 7.36
CA THR A 28 10.27 -15.87 6.06
C THR A 28 8.95 -16.64 5.96
N LYS A 29 8.19 -16.42 4.89
CA LYS A 29 6.86 -17.01 4.72
C LYS A 29 6.72 -17.64 3.33
N GLU A 30 6.29 -18.90 3.29
CA GLU A 30 5.85 -19.52 2.05
C GLU A 30 4.45 -18.99 1.69
N ILE A 31 4.30 -18.55 0.45
CA ILE A 31 3.04 -18.15 -0.16
C ILE A 31 2.70 -19.10 -1.29
N THR A 32 1.41 -19.31 -1.52
CA THR A 32 0.89 -20.09 -2.66
C THR A 32 0.14 -19.16 -3.58
N LEU A 33 0.53 -19.18 -4.84
CA LEU A 33 0.02 -18.31 -5.90
C LEU A 33 -0.69 -19.16 -6.94
N ASN A 34 -1.77 -18.65 -7.49
CA ASN A 34 -2.47 -19.25 -8.60
C ASN A 34 -2.29 -18.38 -9.85
N THR A 35 -2.08 -19.01 -11.01
CA THR A 35 -2.16 -18.31 -12.30
C THR A 35 -3.62 -17.87 -12.51
N PRO A 36 -3.91 -16.56 -12.54
CA PRO A 36 -5.26 -16.08 -12.78
C PRO A 36 -5.63 -16.27 -14.24
N SER A 37 -6.91 -16.07 -14.57
CA SER A 37 -7.33 -16.02 -15.97
C SER A 37 -6.73 -14.79 -16.67
N TYR A 38 -6.55 -14.86 -18.00
CA TYR A 38 -6.10 -13.70 -18.78
C TYR A 38 -6.98 -12.45 -18.59
N PRO A 39 -8.33 -12.55 -18.60
CA PRO A 39 -9.18 -11.41 -18.28
C PRO A 39 -8.92 -10.82 -16.89
N ASP A 40 -8.81 -11.65 -15.85
CA ASP A 40 -8.50 -11.17 -14.49
C ASP A 40 -7.15 -10.44 -14.45
N ALA A 41 -6.14 -10.96 -15.17
CA ALA A 41 -4.82 -10.37 -15.19
C ALA A 41 -4.78 -9.00 -15.89
N LEU A 42 -5.53 -8.85 -16.98
CA LEU A 42 -5.69 -7.59 -17.68
C LEU A 42 -6.49 -6.59 -16.84
N ASP A 43 -7.60 -6.99 -16.22
CA ASP A 43 -8.39 -6.13 -15.33
C ASP A 43 -7.56 -5.58 -14.17
N ILE A 44 -6.71 -6.42 -13.55
CA ILE A 44 -5.80 -5.98 -12.49
C ILE A 44 -4.77 -4.97 -13.05
N THR A 45 -4.21 -5.25 -14.22
CA THR A 45 -3.20 -4.39 -14.85
C THR A 45 -3.79 -3.03 -15.22
N ASP A 46 -5.00 -2.99 -15.79
CA ASP A 46 -5.70 -1.77 -16.19
C ASP A 46 -5.95 -0.84 -15.00
N LEU A 47 -6.24 -1.37 -13.81
CA LEU A 47 -6.39 -0.57 -12.58
C LEU A 47 -5.10 0.17 -12.19
N THR A 48 -3.95 -0.40 -12.52
CA THR A 48 -2.64 0.24 -12.30
C THR A 48 -2.23 1.17 -13.45
N GLN A 49 -2.98 1.21 -14.54
CA GLN A 49 -2.71 2.06 -15.71
C GLN A 49 -3.79 3.13 -15.95
N GLY A 50 -4.77 3.24 -15.04
CA GLY A 50 -6.10 3.79 -15.26
C GLY A 50 -6.27 5.04 -16.15
N PRO A 51 -7.45 5.20 -16.77
CA PRO A 51 -7.74 6.28 -17.70
C PRO A 51 -7.64 7.65 -17.01
N ASN A 52 -7.05 8.63 -17.70
CA ASN A 52 -6.78 10.00 -17.21
C ASN A 52 -5.73 10.12 -16.09
N GLY A 53 -4.89 9.10 -15.90
CA GLY A 53 -3.76 9.20 -14.97
C GLY A 53 -4.05 8.68 -13.56
N PHE A 54 -5.28 8.30 -13.23
CA PHE A 54 -5.64 7.84 -11.89
C PHE A 54 -5.52 6.32 -11.76
N GLN A 55 -4.56 5.89 -10.96
CA GLN A 55 -4.29 4.49 -10.65
C GLN A 55 -5.02 4.12 -9.35
N ASP A 56 -5.67 2.96 -9.31
CA ASP A 56 -6.29 2.41 -8.10
C ASP A 56 -5.53 1.16 -7.66
N PHE A 57 -4.34 1.39 -7.10
CA PHE A 57 -3.51 0.32 -6.53
C PHE A 57 -4.23 -0.43 -5.41
N GLY A 58 -5.08 0.27 -4.65
CA GLY A 58 -5.95 -0.32 -3.65
C GLY A 58 -6.84 -1.42 -4.23
N GLU A 59 -7.54 -1.15 -5.33
CA GLU A 59 -8.37 -2.15 -6.00
C GLU A 59 -7.54 -3.21 -6.74
N ALA A 60 -6.44 -2.82 -7.39
CA ALA A 60 -5.55 -3.76 -8.07
C ALA A 60 -5.02 -4.83 -7.08
N TYR A 61 -4.62 -4.39 -5.88
CA TYR A 61 -4.14 -5.29 -4.84
C TYR A 61 -5.27 -6.08 -4.17
N ALA A 62 -6.48 -5.54 -4.06
CA ALA A 62 -7.65 -6.33 -3.65
C ALA A 62 -7.89 -7.52 -4.58
N LYS A 63 -7.93 -7.26 -5.89
CA LYS A 63 -8.09 -8.31 -6.91
C LYS A 63 -6.89 -9.26 -6.97
N THR A 64 -5.67 -8.76 -6.75
CA THR A 64 -4.49 -9.63 -6.65
C THR A 64 -4.59 -10.58 -5.46
N MET A 65 -5.02 -10.10 -4.29
CA MET A 65 -5.28 -10.97 -3.13
C MET A 65 -6.39 -11.99 -3.42
N GLU A 66 -7.43 -11.61 -4.15
CA GLU A 66 -8.57 -12.49 -4.45
C GLU A 66 -8.26 -13.55 -5.51
N LYS A 67 -7.58 -13.17 -6.60
CA LYS A 67 -7.43 -14.00 -7.81
C LYS A 67 -6.10 -14.72 -7.90
N VAL A 68 -5.06 -14.17 -7.27
CA VAL A 68 -3.67 -14.65 -7.41
C VAL A 68 -3.18 -15.27 -6.12
N LEU A 69 -3.42 -14.65 -4.96
CA LEU A 69 -2.93 -15.14 -3.68
C LEU A 69 -3.87 -16.21 -3.09
N VAL A 70 -3.43 -17.47 -3.11
CA VAL A 70 -4.19 -18.59 -2.52
C VAL A 70 -3.93 -18.71 -1.02
N ASN A 71 -2.65 -18.60 -0.61
CA ASN A 71 -2.25 -18.69 0.78
C ASN A 71 -1.09 -17.73 1.07
N PRO A 72 -1.11 -16.95 2.17
CA PRO A 72 -2.21 -16.82 3.12
C PRO A 72 -3.45 -16.17 2.49
N HIS A 73 -4.64 -16.49 3.01
CA HIS A 73 -5.82 -15.70 2.70
C HIS A 73 -5.66 -14.32 3.34
N LEU A 74 -5.62 -13.28 2.50
CA LEU A 74 -5.49 -11.89 2.92
C LEU A 74 -6.61 -11.06 2.31
N ASP A 75 -7.04 -10.07 3.07
CA ASP A 75 -7.94 -9.00 2.65
C ASP A 75 -7.58 -7.74 3.44
N TYR A 76 -8.12 -6.58 3.06
CA TYR A 76 -7.79 -5.35 3.78
C TYR A 76 -8.24 -5.35 5.24
N LYS A 77 -9.28 -6.12 5.58
CA LYS A 77 -9.76 -6.23 6.96
C LYS A 77 -8.71 -6.90 7.85
N SER A 78 -8.22 -8.06 7.44
CA SER A 78 -7.17 -8.82 8.15
C SER A 78 -5.84 -8.07 8.20
N VAL A 79 -5.51 -7.25 7.20
CA VAL A 79 -4.34 -6.37 7.24
C VAL A 79 -4.53 -5.25 8.26
N ASN A 80 -5.69 -4.59 8.30
CA ASN A 80 -5.99 -3.56 9.28
C ASN A 80 -5.94 -4.09 10.72
N GLU A 81 -6.52 -5.26 10.96
CA GLU A 81 -6.48 -5.93 12.27
C GLU A 81 -5.03 -6.23 12.71
N GLN A 82 -4.13 -6.56 11.78
CA GLN A 82 -2.71 -6.77 12.06
C GLN A 82 -1.99 -5.46 12.39
N VAL A 83 -2.27 -4.37 11.67
CA VAL A 83 -1.70 -3.04 11.95
C VAL A 83 -2.10 -2.58 13.36
N GLU A 84 -3.38 -2.71 13.71
CA GLU A 84 -3.87 -2.37 15.05
C GLU A 84 -3.21 -3.23 16.14
N LYS A 85 -3.11 -4.54 15.91
CA LYS A 85 -2.44 -5.47 16.83
C LYS A 85 -0.96 -5.14 17.04
N ASN A 86 -0.30 -4.61 16.01
CA ASN A 86 1.09 -4.20 16.05
C ASN A 86 1.30 -2.83 16.71
N HIS A 87 0.23 -2.09 17.01
CA HIS A 87 0.26 -0.70 17.49
C HIS A 87 0.94 0.26 16.51
N ASP A 88 0.92 -0.07 15.22
CA ASP A 88 1.43 0.77 14.13
C ASP A 88 0.36 1.74 13.59
N ASP A 89 -0.81 1.80 14.25
CA ASP A 89 -1.95 2.63 13.86
C ASP A 89 -1.76 4.13 14.18
N LYS A 90 -0.75 4.47 14.98
CA LYS A 90 -0.44 5.84 15.39
C LYS A 90 1.06 6.07 15.41
N SER A 91 1.48 7.23 14.90
CA SER A 91 2.86 7.69 15.02
C SER A 91 2.91 9.21 15.01
N SER A 92 4.10 9.80 15.03
CA SER A 92 4.28 11.24 14.87
C SER A 92 5.44 11.52 13.93
N ILE A 93 5.39 12.65 13.24
CA ILE A 93 6.46 13.15 12.40
C ILE A 93 6.90 14.54 12.86
N GLU A 94 8.17 14.82 12.68
CA GLU A 94 8.76 16.14 12.94
C GLU A 94 9.45 16.65 11.68
N PHE A 95 9.24 17.92 11.36
CA PHE A 95 9.87 18.60 10.22
C PHE A 95 10.13 20.06 10.54
N THR A 96 11.08 20.65 9.81
CA THR A 96 11.37 22.09 9.89
C THR A 96 10.40 22.85 8.99
N ASP A 97 9.76 23.87 9.54
CA ASP A 97 8.80 24.73 8.86
C ASP A 97 9.51 25.87 8.09
N LYS A 98 8.76 26.76 7.44
CA LYS A 98 9.31 27.88 6.64
C LYS A 98 9.93 28.99 7.49
N ASN A 99 9.72 28.97 8.81
CA ASN A 99 10.25 29.91 9.78
C ASN A 99 11.44 29.32 10.58
N ASP A 100 11.98 28.18 10.12
CA ASP A 100 13.03 27.41 10.78
C ASP A 100 12.62 26.84 12.16
N GLU A 101 11.31 26.70 12.41
CA GLU A 101 10.77 26.09 13.62
C GLU A 101 10.54 24.59 13.43
N THR A 102 10.66 23.80 14.50
CA THR A 102 10.32 22.37 14.46
C THR A 102 8.83 22.20 14.70
N VAL A 103 8.12 21.70 13.69
CA VAL A 103 6.70 21.37 13.78
C VAL A 103 6.55 19.87 13.93
N LYS A 104 5.71 19.47 14.90
CA LYS A 104 5.32 18.08 15.12
C LYS A 104 3.87 17.87 14.68
N LEU A 105 3.63 16.77 13.97
CA LEU A 105 2.30 16.31 13.63
C LEU A 105 2.10 14.89 14.12
N ASP A 106 0.92 14.60 14.64
CA ASP A 106 0.49 13.23 14.84
C ASP A 106 0.00 12.67 13.50
N THR A 107 0.18 11.37 13.33
CA THR A 107 -0.25 10.66 12.13
C THR A 107 -1.02 9.43 12.56
N VAL A 108 -2.17 9.23 11.93
CA VAL A 108 -3.00 8.05 12.13
C VAL A 108 -2.96 7.20 10.87
N PHE A 109 -2.86 5.89 11.06
CA PHE A 109 -3.01 4.96 9.96
C PHE A 109 -4.47 5.01 9.48
N PRO A 110 -4.72 5.26 8.18
CA PRO A 110 -6.08 5.40 7.68
C PRO A 110 -6.73 4.01 7.63
N ASN A 111 -6.56 3.30 6.52
CA ASN A 111 -6.78 1.87 6.39
C ASN A 111 -5.80 1.36 5.32
N ALA A 112 -5.61 0.05 5.22
CA ALA A 112 -4.61 -0.55 4.35
C ALA A 112 -4.85 -0.24 2.86
N ARG A 113 -6.11 -0.18 2.40
CA ARG A 113 -6.43 0.19 1.02
C ARG A 113 -6.00 1.63 0.72
N GLU A 114 -6.32 2.54 1.63
CA GLU A 114 -5.98 3.96 1.47
C GLU A 114 -4.47 4.20 1.61
N ALA A 115 -3.81 3.52 2.55
CA ALA A 115 -2.37 3.56 2.71
C ALA A 115 -1.65 3.11 1.43
N VAL A 116 -2.10 2.03 0.78
CA VAL A 116 -1.59 1.60 -0.54
C VAL A 116 -1.74 2.72 -1.57
N ASN A 117 -2.93 3.30 -1.70
CA ASN A 117 -3.16 4.37 -2.65
C ASN A 117 -2.27 5.59 -2.39
N ILE A 118 -2.07 5.99 -1.13
CA ILE A 118 -1.16 7.07 -0.75
C ILE A 118 0.28 6.75 -1.16
N ILE A 119 0.76 5.54 -0.86
CA ILE A 119 2.15 5.12 -1.12
C ILE A 119 2.45 5.13 -2.63
N PHE A 120 1.53 4.68 -3.46
CA PHE A 120 1.80 4.44 -4.89
C PHE A 120 1.27 5.54 -5.84
N ASN A 121 0.36 6.43 -5.41
CA ASN A 121 -0.24 7.46 -6.28
C ASN A 121 0.46 8.82 -6.24
N PHE A 122 1.76 8.90 -6.00
CA PHE A 122 2.51 10.16 -6.11
C PHE A 122 2.69 10.63 -7.56
N THR A 123 2.78 9.68 -8.47
CA THR A 123 2.79 9.89 -9.92
C THR A 123 1.50 9.33 -10.51
N LYS A 124 1.02 9.96 -11.58
CA LYS A 124 -0.06 9.46 -12.41
C LYS A 124 0.47 8.43 -13.41
N SER A 125 -0.43 7.68 -14.06
CA SER A 125 -0.03 6.72 -15.11
C SER A 125 0.65 7.36 -16.32
N ASP A 126 0.44 8.66 -16.58
CA ASP A 126 1.13 9.43 -17.61
C ASP A 126 2.50 10.00 -17.18
N GLY A 127 2.94 9.68 -15.95
CA GLY A 127 4.19 10.16 -15.36
C GLY A 127 4.11 11.57 -14.76
N SER A 128 2.98 12.27 -14.86
CA SER A 128 2.80 13.57 -14.22
C SER A 128 2.60 13.44 -12.70
N ALA A 129 2.90 14.49 -11.95
CA ALA A 129 2.78 14.48 -10.49
C ALA A 129 1.31 14.55 -10.02
N ASN A 130 0.98 13.84 -8.94
CA ASN A 130 -0.34 13.83 -8.30
C ASN A 130 -0.33 14.39 -6.86
N VAL A 131 0.71 15.16 -6.52
CA VAL A 131 1.02 15.60 -5.14
C VAL A 131 -0.16 16.29 -4.45
N ARG A 132 -0.90 17.17 -5.14
CA ARG A 132 -2.02 17.92 -4.53
C ARG A 132 -3.11 16.99 -3.98
N GLN A 133 -3.44 15.94 -4.72
CA GLN A 133 -4.48 15.00 -4.30
C GLN A 133 -3.98 14.11 -3.16
N VAL A 134 -2.73 13.64 -3.24
CA VAL A 134 -2.12 12.88 -2.13
C VAL A 134 -2.12 13.70 -0.85
N VAL A 135 -1.76 14.98 -0.92
CA VAL A 135 -1.82 15.89 0.24
C VAL A 135 -3.24 16.05 0.77
N GLN A 136 -4.24 16.18 -0.11
CA GLN A 136 -5.63 16.29 0.31
C GLN A 136 -6.05 15.04 1.09
N THR A 137 -5.78 13.85 0.57
CA THR A 137 -6.02 12.58 1.26
C THR A 137 -5.27 12.53 2.60
N LEU A 138 -4.00 12.92 2.63
CA LEU A 138 -3.22 12.92 3.86
C LEU A 138 -3.82 13.87 4.91
N ASN A 139 -4.28 15.06 4.53
CA ASN A 139 -4.95 16.00 5.43
C ASN A 139 -6.25 15.41 5.99
N ASP A 140 -7.03 14.77 5.12
CA ASP A 140 -8.33 14.24 5.48
C ASP A 140 -8.19 13.00 6.39
N ASP A 141 -7.26 12.11 6.09
CA ASP A 141 -7.28 10.75 6.65
C ASP A 141 -6.10 10.45 7.55
N VAL A 142 -4.97 11.15 7.42
CA VAL A 142 -3.70 10.76 8.10
C VAL A 142 -3.20 11.82 9.08
N PHE A 143 -2.98 13.05 8.64
CA PHE A 143 -2.39 14.09 9.47
C PHE A 143 -3.36 14.57 10.54
N ARG A 144 -2.85 14.71 11.75
CA ARG A 144 -3.56 15.26 12.90
C ARG A 144 -2.71 16.33 13.58
N ASP A 145 -3.33 17.44 13.94
CA ASP A 145 -2.70 18.41 14.84
C ASP A 145 -2.60 17.85 16.27
N GLU A 146 -1.99 18.60 17.19
CA GLU A 146 -1.84 18.21 18.60
C GLU A 146 -3.17 17.97 19.35
N LYS A 147 -4.29 18.44 18.78
CA LYS A 147 -5.65 18.25 19.32
C LYS A 147 -6.38 17.10 18.64
N GLY A 148 -5.72 16.36 17.74
CA GLY A 148 -6.32 15.27 16.99
C GLY A 148 -7.22 15.72 15.84
N GLN A 149 -7.14 16.98 15.40
CA GLN A 149 -7.95 17.52 14.31
C GLN A 149 -7.27 17.32 12.95
N LYS A 150 -8.09 17.12 11.92
CA LYS A 150 -7.61 17.06 10.53
C LYS A 150 -6.96 18.38 10.13
N LEU A 151 -5.90 18.31 9.34
CA LEU A 151 -5.25 19.51 8.81
C LEU A 151 -6.04 20.09 7.64
N THR A 152 -5.84 21.39 7.40
CA THR A 152 -6.38 22.10 6.24
C THR A 152 -5.25 22.68 5.41
N TRP A 153 -5.57 23.23 4.24
CA TRP A 153 -4.58 23.98 3.44
C TRP A 153 -4.03 25.21 4.15
N ASP A 154 -4.79 25.79 5.10
CA ASP A 154 -4.35 26.96 5.87
C ASP A 154 -3.13 26.62 6.74
N PHE A 155 -3.10 25.42 7.33
CA PHE A 155 -1.94 24.94 8.10
C PHE A 155 -0.68 24.94 7.24
N TRP A 156 -0.75 24.41 6.01
CA TRP A 156 0.39 24.37 5.11
C TRP A 156 0.77 25.75 4.57
N GLN A 157 -0.19 26.65 4.43
CA GLN A 157 0.08 28.04 4.07
C GLN A 157 0.80 28.79 5.21
N GLU A 158 0.44 28.50 6.46
CA GLU A 158 1.04 29.07 7.66
C GLU A 158 2.46 28.52 7.90
N HIS A 159 2.63 27.20 7.93
CA HIS A 159 3.88 26.56 8.33
C HIS A 159 4.80 26.17 7.16
N GLY A 160 4.26 25.89 5.96
CA GLY A 160 5.05 25.27 4.89
C GLY A 160 5.45 23.82 5.24
N GLY A 161 6.60 23.35 4.77
CA GLY A 161 7.16 22.05 5.17
C GLY A 161 6.48 20.79 4.59
N ILE A 162 5.45 20.95 3.75
CA ILE A 162 4.67 19.83 3.21
C ILE A 162 5.51 18.78 2.48
N PHE A 163 6.50 19.21 1.69
CA PHE A 163 7.41 18.32 0.97
C PHE A 163 8.38 17.57 1.89
N ALA A 164 8.62 18.06 3.10
CA ALA A 164 9.40 17.36 4.13
C ALA A 164 8.53 16.40 4.94
N ALA A 165 7.25 16.72 5.14
CA ALA A 165 6.29 15.89 5.87
C ALA A 165 5.88 14.62 5.09
N ILE A 166 5.67 14.75 3.77
CA ILE A 166 5.25 13.65 2.88
C ILE A 166 6.15 12.40 3.01
N PRO A 167 7.47 12.44 2.77
CA PRO A 167 8.28 11.22 2.80
C PRO A 167 8.24 10.52 4.17
N LYS A 168 8.22 11.30 5.27
CA LYS A 168 8.13 10.75 6.63
C LYS A 168 6.81 10.02 6.86
N VAL A 169 5.69 10.56 6.37
CA VAL A 169 4.39 9.91 6.53
C VAL A 169 4.29 8.66 5.67
N VAL A 170 4.84 8.69 4.45
CA VAL A 170 4.90 7.54 3.55
C VAL A 170 5.74 6.42 4.16
N ASP A 171 6.86 6.76 4.79
CA ASP A 171 7.69 5.80 5.52
C ASP A 171 6.90 5.16 6.67
N ASN A 172 6.18 5.95 7.47
CA ASN A 172 5.35 5.42 8.56
C ASN A 172 4.26 4.46 8.05
N LEU A 173 3.54 4.84 6.99
CA LEU A 173 2.51 3.98 6.38
C LEU A 173 3.11 2.71 5.78
N SER A 174 4.26 2.84 5.10
CA SER A 174 4.97 1.71 4.49
C SER A 174 5.50 0.75 5.53
N ASN A 175 6.02 1.27 6.66
CA ASN A 175 6.49 0.45 7.78
C ASN A 175 5.32 -0.28 8.45
N ALA A 176 4.22 0.42 8.73
CA ALA A 176 3.01 -0.19 9.31
C ALA A 176 2.51 -1.37 8.46
N LEU A 177 2.38 -1.18 7.14
CA LEU A 177 2.03 -2.27 6.23
C LEU A 177 3.14 -3.33 6.12
N GLY A 178 4.40 -2.92 6.13
CA GLY A 178 5.57 -3.78 6.02
C GLY A 178 5.70 -4.76 7.19
N HIS A 179 5.44 -4.32 8.42
CA HIS A 179 5.50 -5.15 9.62
C HIS A 179 4.46 -6.28 9.64
N THR A 180 3.34 -6.12 8.91
CA THR A 180 2.36 -7.19 8.70
C THR A 180 2.81 -8.21 7.64
N GLY A 181 3.86 -7.89 6.87
CA GLY A 181 4.28 -8.64 5.69
C GLY A 181 3.43 -8.39 4.44
N PHE A 182 2.38 -7.56 4.54
CA PHE A 182 1.46 -7.30 3.44
C PHE A 182 2.17 -6.82 2.18
N LEU A 183 3.04 -5.81 2.27
CA LEU A 183 3.75 -5.26 1.10
C LEU A 183 4.66 -6.29 0.41
N ALA A 184 5.32 -7.16 1.18
CA ALA A 184 6.16 -8.22 0.63
C ALA A 184 5.33 -9.30 -0.07
N ILE A 185 4.23 -9.74 0.56
CA ILE A 185 3.34 -10.77 0.01
C ILE A 185 2.66 -10.26 -1.26
N ILE A 186 2.07 -9.06 -1.22
CA ILE A 186 1.33 -8.50 -2.35
C ILE A 186 2.27 -8.12 -3.49
N GLY A 187 3.47 -7.63 -3.19
CA GLY A 187 4.50 -7.35 -4.18
C GLY A 187 4.92 -8.61 -4.94
N GLU A 188 5.13 -9.72 -4.24
CA GLU A 188 5.46 -11.00 -4.88
C GLU A 188 4.28 -11.56 -5.70
N ALA A 189 3.06 -11.50 -5.17
CA ALA A 189 1.87 -11.94 -5.88
C ALA A 189 1.62 -11.12 -7.16
N TYR A 190 1.80 -9.79 -7.08
CA TYR A 190 1.67 -8.90 -8.22
C TYR A 190 2.81 -9.07 -9.23
N SER A 191 4.05 -9.29 -8.77
CA SER A 191 5.17 -9.63 -9.67
C SER A 191 4.90 -10.93 -10.41
N PHE A 192 4.43 -11.96 -9.71
CA PHE A 192 4.06 -13.24 -10.33
C PHE A 192 2.96 -13.07 -11.38
N LEU A 193 1.94 -12.24 -11.11
CA LEU A 193 0.92 -11.88 -12.08
C LEU A 193 1.53 -11.33 -13.38
N GLN A 194 2.44 -10.36 -13.26
CA GLN A 194 3.07 -9.70 -14.40
C GLN A 194 3.94 -10.66 -15.23
N GLU A 195 4.48 -11.73 -14.65
CA GLU A 195 5.20 -12.78 -15.39
C GLU A 195 4.28 -13.64 -16.28
N GLN A 196 2.96 -13.59 -16.09
CA GLN A 196 1.98 -14.38 -16.85
C GLN A 196 1.40 -13.64 -18.06
N ILE A 197 1.68 -12.33 -18.18
CA ILE A 197 1.20 -11.45 -19.26
C ILE A 197 2.28 -11.34 -20.34
#